data_AF-A0A0F9NYW0-F1
#
_entry.id   AF-A0A0F9NYW0-F1
#
_cell.length_a   1.000
_cell.length_b   1.000
_cell.length_c   1.000
_cell.angle_alpha   90.00
_cell.angle_beta   90.00
_cell.angle_gamma   90.00
#
_symmetry.space_group_name_H-M   'P 1'
#
loop_
_entity.id
_entity.type
_entity.pdbx_description
1 polymer ?
#
loop_
_entity_poly.entity_id
_entity_poly.type
_entity_poly.pdbx_seq_one_letter_code
_entity_poly.pdbx_strand_id
1 'polypeptide(L)'
;MPKIGDRKIGTEVGNRSWGYYIFISCPDCALTRWVAQKSTVTSNGRCRQCFGKSQRGKPRLAIRGANNPAWKGGRQLLKTGYIRLPIYVDSPYISMATGERNSNGMRNHYSITEHRLVMAQHLGRCLETWEVVHHLNGDKADNRIENLELLPGESSRTTHMAFSLLQLENTNLKKRVSGLEARITLLEAEGVLELSRSS
;
A
#
# COMPACT_ATOMS: atom_id res chain seq x y z
N MET A 1 -44.06 41.03 -2.40
CA MET A 1 -42.95 40.19 -1.90
C MET A 1 -43.27 38.73 -2.22
N PRO A 2 -42.29 37.93 -2.66
CA PRO A 2 -42.51 36.50 -2.90
C PRO A 2 -42.91 35.77 -1.61
N LYS A 3 -43.83 34.81 -1.74
CA LYS A 3 -44.29 33.92 -0.65
C LYS A 3 -43.54 32.60 -0.70
N ILE A 4 -43.35 31.98 0.46
CA ILE A 4 -42.71 30.65 0.54
C ILE A 4 -43.56 29.65 -0.26
N GLY A 5 -42.91 28.90 -1.15
CA GLY A 5 -43.56 27.99 -2.09
C GLY A 5 -43.77 28.57 -3.49
N ASP A 6 -43.59 29.88 -3.69
CA ASP A 6 -43.70 30.49 -5.02
C ASP A 6 -42.72 29.83 -6.00
N ARG A 7 -43.17 29.62 -7.24
CA ARG A 7 -42.41 28.98 -8.30
C ARG A 7 -42.26 29.91 -9.50
N LYS A 8 -41.03 30.06 -10.01
CA LYS A 8 -40.71 30.92 -11.15
C LYS A 8 -39.62 30.32 -12.03
N ILE A 9 -39.52 30.75 -13.27
CA ILE A 9 -38.41 30.39 -14.15
C ILE A 9 -37.16 31.17 -13.72
N GLY A 10 -35.97 30.57 -13.87
CA GLY A 10 -34.71 31.17 -13.41
C GLY A 10 -34.46 32.58 -13.98
N THR A 11 -34.86 32.84 -15.22
CA THR A 11 -34.76 34.17 -15.86
C THR A 11 -35.58 35.23 -15.12
N GLU A 12 -36.74 34.89 -14.56
CA GLU A 12 -37.61 35.80 -13.80
C GLU A 12 -37.06 36.16 -12.42
N VAL A 13 -36.11 35.38 -11.91
CA VAL A 13 -35.48 35.57 -10.59
C VAL A 13 -34.03 36.04 -10.71
N GLY A 14 -33.63 36.54 -11.89
CA GLY A 14 -32.30 37.08 -12.14
C GLY A 14 -31.21 36.05 -12.38
N ASN A 15 -31.58 34.80 -12.72
CA ASN A 15 -30.66 33.70 -12.96
C ASN A 15 -30.63 33.32 -14.46
N ARG A 16 -29.49 32.87 -14.96
CA ARG A 16 -29.30 32.56 -16.41
C ARG A 16 -29.87 31.21 -16.85
N SER A 17 -30.68 30.58 -16.02
CA SER A 17 -31.19 29.21 -16.21
C SER A 17 -32.66 29.21 -16.58
N TRP A 18 -33.04 28.37 -17.53
CA TRP A 18 -34.45 28.11 -17.91
C TRP A 18 -35.16 27.13 -16.97
N GLY A 19 -34.47 26.63 -15.94
CA GLY A 19 -35.05 25.74 -14.94
C GLY A 19 -36.00 26.48 -13.98
N TYR A 20 -36.89 25.73 -13.33
CA TYR A 20 -37.76 26.26 -12.29
C TYR A 20 -37.01 26.47 -10.97
N TYR A 21 -37.35 27.56 -10.29
CA TYR A 21 -36.88 27.92 -8.97
C TYR A 21 -38.08 28.00 -8.04
N ILE A 22 -37.87 27.58 -6.78
CA ILE A 22 -38.86 27.68 -5.71
C ILE A 22 -38.34 28.62 -4.62
N PHE A 23 -39.22 29.45 -4.08
CA PHE A 23 -38.90 30.34 -2.98
C PHE A 23 -39.04 29.61 -1.65
N ILE A 24 -37.96 29.51 -0.87
CA ILE A 24 -37.93 28.75 0.39
C ILE A 24 -37.33 29.57 1.52
N SER A 25 -37.68 29.22 2.76
CA SER A 25 -37.01 29.68 3.97
C SER A 25 -36.05 28.62 4.51
N CYS A 26 -34.89 29.06 5.00
CA CYS A 26 -34.01 28.19 5.78
C CYS A 26 -34.70 27.77 7.09
N PRO A 27 -34.77 26.48 7.45
CA PRO A 27 -35.39 26.04 8.70
C PRO A 27 -34.61 26.51 9.95
N ASP A 28 -33.29 26.72 9.84
CA ASP A 28 -32.47 27.05 11.01
C ASP A 28 -32.31 28.57 11.25
N CYS A 29 -32.48 29.41 10.24
CA CYS A 29 -32.23 30.86 10.36
C CYS A 29 -33.23 31.75 9.63
N ALA A 30 -34.35 31.17 9.16
CA ALA A 30 -35.42 31.84 8.42
C ALA A 30 -35.01 32.59 7.13
N LEU A 31 -33.74 32.54 6.70
CA LEU A 31 -33.27 33.21 5.49
C LEU A 31 -34.03 32.72 4.25
N THR A 32 -34.76 33.63 3.61
CA THR A 32 -35.55 33.37 2.40
C THR A 32 -34.73 33.53 1.13
N ARG A 33 -34.89 32.63 0.15
CA ARG A 33 -34.18 32.68 -1.13
C ARG A 33 -34.86 31.83 -2.20
N TRP A 34 -34.55 32.14 -3.47
CA TRP A 34 -34.87 31.26 -4.60
C TRP A 34 -33.83 30.13 -4.70
N VAL A 35 -34.30 28.88 -4.83
CA VAL A 35 -33.44 27.72 -5.08
C VAL A 35 -33.92 26.95 -6.31
N ALA A 36 -32.97 26.42 -7.08
CA ALA A 36 -33.30 25.60 -8.25
C ALA A 36 -34.07 24.34 -7.80
N GLN A 37 -35.22 24.10 -8.41
CA GLN A 37 -36.04 22.91 -8.19
C GLN A 37 -35.40 21.75 -8.98
N LYS A 38 -34.69 20.87 -8.28
CA LYS A 38 -34.16 19.62 -8.86
C LYS A 38 -35.18 18.50 -8.68
N SER A 39 -35.23 17.55 -9.62
CA SER A 39 -36.13 16.37 -9.56
C SER A 39 -35.82 15.43 -8.38
N THR A 40 -34.61 15.50 -7.83
CA THR A 40 -34.18 14.71 -6.68
C THR A 40 -34.24 15.56 -5.39
N VAL A 41 -34.88 15.01 -4.35
CA VAL A 41 -35.21 15.63 -3.04
C VAL A 41 -33.99 15.89 -2.15
N THR A 42 -32.83 16.21 -2.73
CA THR A 42 -31.55 16.23 -1.99
C THR A 42 -31.27 17.53 -1.25
N SER A 43 -32.09 18.57 -1.42
CA SER A 43 -31.95 19.82 -0.69
C SER A 43 -32.74 19.76 0.62
N ASN A 44 -32.03 19.67 1.75
CA ASN A 44 -32.60 19.78 3.11
C ASN A 44 -33.15 21.18 3.46
N GLY A 45 -33.34 22.07 2.49
CA GLY A 45 -33.87 23.43 2.66
C GLY A 45 -32.90 24.43 3.33
N ARG A 46 -31.78 23.98 3.90
CA ARG A 46 -30.84 24.83 4.66
C ARG A 46 -30.02 25.78 3.79
N CYS A 47 -29.77 26.98 4.28
CA CYS A 47 -28.84 27.92 3.63
C CYS A 47 -27.39 27.42 3.78
N ARG A 48 -26.47 27.89 2.92
CA ARG A 48 -25.06 27.47 2.93
C ARG A 48 -24.39 27.62 4.30
N GLN A 49 -24.68 28.72 5.01
CA GLN A 49 -24.12 28.98 6.34
C GLN A 49 -24.63 27.96 7.38
N CYS A 50 -25.94 27.72 7.44
CA CYS A 50 -26.53 26.79 8.40
C CYS A 50 -26.22 25.33 8.07
N PHE A 51 -26.16 24.98 6.78
CA PHE A 51 -25.61 23.69 6.36
C PHE A 51 -24.17 23.54 6.83
N GLY A 52 -23.31 24.53 6.61
CA GLY A 52 -21.94 24.53 7.10
C GLY A 52 -21.83 24.34 8.63
N LYS A 53 -22.66 25.05 9.41
CA LYS A 53 -22.75 24.88 10.87
C LYS A 53 -23.17 23.46 11.26
N SER A 54 -24.15 22.86 10.57
CA SER A 54 -24.62 21.49 10.82
C SER A 54 -23.56 20.40 10.55
N GLN A 55 -22.51 20.72 9.81
CA GLN A 55 -21.37 19.82 9.57
C GLN A 55 -20.20 20.09 10.52
N ARG A 56 -20.19 21.19 11.30
CA ARG A 56 -19.14 21.45 12.30
C ARG A 56 -19.28 20.45 13.45
N GLY A 57 -18.17 19.82 13.83
CA GLY A 57 -18.15 18.82 14.90
C GLY A 57 -18.53 17.41 14.48
N LYS A 58 -19.05 17.19 13.25
CA LYS A 58 -19.13 15.82 12.71
C LYS A 58 -17.70 15.33 12.48
N PRO A 59 -17.28 14.21 13.07
CA PRO A 59 -15.95 13.69 12.86
C PRO A 59 -15.78 13.36 11.37
N ARG A 60 -14.95 14.12 10.65
CA ARG A 60 -14.36 13.65 9.38
C ARG A 60 -13.44 12.43 9.59
N LEU A 61 -13.29 11.98 10.84
CA LEU A 61 -12.46 10.88 11.30
C LEU A 61 -13.05 9.49 10.98
N ALA A 62 -14.33 9.40 10.61
CA ALA A 62 -14.99 8.11 10.38
C ALA A 62 -14.53 7.37 9.11
N ILE A 63 -13.65 7.94 8.29
CA ILE A 63 -13.19 7.34 7.03
C ILE A 63 -11.67 7.47 6.89
N ARG A 64 -10.91 7.20 7.96
CA ARG A 64 -9.44 7.13 7.91
C ARG A 64 -8.94 5.90 8.65
N GLY A 65 -7.89 5.28 8.13
CA GLY A 65 -7.28 4.09 8.72
C GLY A 65 -8.31 2.96 8.91
N ALA A 66 -8.17 2.21 10.00
CA ALA A 66 -9.01 1.07 10.37
C ALA A 66 -10.51 1.35 10.42
N ASN A 67 -10.89 2.61 10.66
CA ASN A 67 -12.30 3.00 10.76
C ASN A 67 -12.96 3.18 9.38
N ASN A 68 -12.20 3.16 8.29
CA ASN A 68 -12.74 3.15 6.93
C ASN A 68 -12.95 1.70 6.47
N PRO A 69 -14.18 1.24 6.16
CA PRO A 69 -14.43 -0.11 5.65
C PRO A 69 -13.67 -0.44 4.35
N ALA A 70 -13.32 0.58 3.56
CA ALA A 70 -12.52 0.42 2.35
C ALA A 70 -11.00 0.36 2.62
N TRP A 71 -10.56 0.56 3.87
CA TRP A 71 -9.16 0.52 4.25
C TRP A 71 -8.70 -0.92 4.43
N LYS A 72 -7.93 -1.40 3.45
CA LYS A 72 -7.32 -2.73 3.44
C LYS A 72 -5.94 -2.70 4.11
N GLY A 73 -5.89 -2.23 5.36
CA GLY A 73 -4.62 -2.13 6.13
C GLY A 73 -3.60 -1.14 5.54
N GLY A 74 -4.04 -0.23 4.67
CA GLY A 74 -3.15 0.68 3.95
C GLY A 74 -2.48 0.08 2.71
N ARG A 75 -2.80 -1.17 2.33
CA ARG A 75 -2.31 -1.81 1.10
C ARG A 75 -2.87 -1.10 -0.12
N GLN A 76 -1.98 -0.52 -0.91
CA GLN A 76 -2.31 0.19 -2.14
C GLN A 76 -1.62 -0.48 -3.34
N LEU A 77 -2.41 -1.11 -4.22
CA LEU A 77 -1.90 -1.63 -5.49
C LEU A 77 -1.61 -0.46 -6.45
N LEU A 78 -0.37 -0.34 -6.89
CA LEU A 78 0.08 0.67 -7.85
C LEU A 78 -0.20 0.20 -9.27
N LYS A 79 -0.25 1.16 -10.22
CA LYS A 79 -0.35 0.86 -11.66
C LYS A 79 0.79 -0.02 -12.18
N THR A 80 1.93 -0.01 -11.50
CA THR A 80 3.11 -0.82 -11.82
C THR A 80 2.97 -2.29 -11.41
N GLY A 81 1.91 -2.64 -10.67
CA GLY A 81 1.64 -3.97 -10.11
C GLY A 81 2.16 -4.17 -8.68
N TYR A 82 2.99 -3.26 -8.15
CA TYR A 82 3.51 -3.39 -6.79
C TYR A 82 2.51 -2.93 -5.73
N ILE A 83 2.56 -3.57 -4.57
CA ILE A 83 1.81 -3.14 -3.38
C ILE A 83 2.65 -2.14 -2.58
N ARG A 84 2.04 -1.01 -2.23
CA ARG A 84 2.61 0.03 -1.38
C ARG A 84 1.91 0.06 -0.02
N LEU A 85 2.68 0.26 1.03
CA LEU A 85 2.21 0.37 2.42
C LEU A 85 2.59 1.74 2.99
N PRO A 86 1.70 2.41 3.76
CA PRO A 86 2.11 3.54 4.58
C PRO A 86 3.06 3.06 5.68
N ILE A 87 4.05 3.86 6.01
CA ILE A 87 4.99 3.58 7.10
C ILE A 87 5.08 4.80 8.01
N TYR A 88 5.16 4.56 9.32
CA TYR A 88 5.28 5.61 10.32
C TYR A 88 6.74 6.03 10.52
N VAL A 89 6.94 7.26 10.98
CA VAL A 89 8.26 7.89 11.13
C VAL A 89 9.15 7.22 12.18
N ASP A 90 8.55 6.51 13.11
CA ASP A 90 9.19 5.73 14.19
C ASP A 90 9.58 4.31 13.74
N SER A 91 9.21 3.90 12.52
CA SER A 91 9.56 2.57 12.01
C SER A 91 11.07 2.43 11.80
N PRO A 92 11.69 1.29 12.17
CA PRO A 92 13.11 1.04 11.90
C PRO A 92 13.43 1.02 10.39
N TYR A 93 12.42 0.81 9.55
CA TYR A 93 12.56 0.74 8.09
C TYR A 93 12.30 2.09 7.39
N ILE A 94 12.20 3.19 8.14
CA ILE A 94 11.88 4.53 7.61
C ILE A 94 12.90 5.03 6.59
N SER A 95 14.16 4.59 6.66
CA SER A 95 15.21 4.97 5.70
C SER A 95 14.93 4.50 4.28
N MET A 96 14.18 3.40 4.11
CA MET A 96 13.74 2.90 2.80
C MET A 96 12.47 3.59 2.29
N ALA A 97 11.84 4.46 3.09
CA ALA A 97 10.56 5.03 2.75
C ALA A 97 10.67 6.17 1.73
N THR A 98 9.75 6.13 0.77
CA THR A 98 9.52 7.20 -0.21
C THR A 98 8.34 8.05 0.24
N GLY A 99 8.35 9.34 -0.09
CA GLY A 99 7.26 10.25 0.25
C GLY A 99 7.28 11.49 -0.62
N GLU A 100 6.10 11.96 -1.00
CA GLU A 100 5.95 13.20 -1.77
C GLU A 100 6.14 14.41 -0.85
N ARG A 101 6.91 15.39 -1.33
CA ARG A 101 7.07 16.68 -0.65
C ARG A 101 5.82 17.52 -0.93
N ASN A 102 5.29 18.14 0.12
CA ASN A 102 4.23 19.14 -0.01
C ASN A 102 4.82 20.49 -0.50
N SER A 103 3.94 21.48 -0.69
CA SER A 103 4.32 22.85 -1.11
C SER A 103 5.33 23.54 -0.18
N ASN A 104 5.45 23.07 1.06
CA ASN A 104 6.34 23.61 2.08
C ASN A 104 7.63 22.77 2.20
N GLY A 105 7.87 21.84 1.26
CA GLY A 105 9.06 20.98 1.23
C GLY A 105 9.05 19.78 2.19
N MET A 106 8.00 19.65 3.01
CA MET A 106 7.86 18.62 4.05
C MET A 106 7.12 17.40 3.50
N ARG A 107 7.53 16.18 3.89
CA ARG A 107 6.84 14.95 3.46
C ARG A 107 5.55 14.80 4.26
N ASN A 108 4.40 14.76 3.58
CA ASN A 108 3.10 14.59 4.24
C ASN A 108 2.81 13.14 4.62
N HIS A 109 3.43 12.18 3.93
CA HIS A 109 3.30 10.76 4.24
C HIS A 109 4.55 10.00 3.78
N TYR A 110 4.87 8.92 4.49
CA TYR A 110 5.92 7.98 4.12
C TYR A 110 5.29 6.67 3.69
N SER A 111 5.89 6.04 2.69
CA SER A 111 5.43 4.78 2.15
C SER A 111 6.58 3.92 1.64
N ILE A 112 6.42 2.61 1.73
CA ILE A 112 7.39 1.62 1.26
C ILE A 112 6.69 0.58 0.39
N THR A 113 7.40 -0.04 -0.55
CA THR A 113 6.86 -1.20 -1.29
C THR A 113 6.88 -2.45 -0.40
N GLU A 114 5.81 -3.23 -0.45
CA GLU A 114 5.60 -4.38 0.44
C GLU A 114 6.70 -5.44 0.29
N HIS A 115 7.11 -5.77 -0.95
CA HIS A 115 8.21 -6.73 -1.18
C HIS A 115 9.54 -6.31 -0.53
N ARG A 116 9.89 -5.02 -0.56
CA ARG A 116 11.12 -4.52 0.07
C ARG A 116 11.02 -4.62 1.58
N LEU A 117 9.85 -4.29 2.13
CA LEU A 117 9.62 -4.37 3.57
C LEU A 117 9.70 -5.82 4.06
N VAL A 118 9.06 -6.76 3.37
CA VAL A 118 9.10 -8.19 3.72
C VAL A 118 10.52 -8.73 3.65
N MET A 119 11.28 -8.41 2.61
CA MET A 119 12.68 -8.82 2.48
C MET A 119 13.57 -8.21 3.58
N ALA A 120 13.40 -6.91 3.88
CA ALA A 120 14.13 -6.25 4.96
C ALA A 120 13.82 -6.85 6.34
N GLN A 121 12.56 -7.22 6.59
CA GLN A 121 12.14 -7.91 7.81
C GLN A 121 12.77 -9.30 7.90
N HIS A 122 12.78 -10.05 6.80
CA HIS A 122 13.42 -11.37 6.74
C HIS A 122 14.93 -11.31 7.01
N LEU A 123 15.61 -10.27 6.52
CA LEU A 123 17.05 -10.05 6.74
C LEU A 123 17.37 -9.40 8.10
N GLY A 124 16.37 -8.83 8.79
CA GLY A 124 16.57 -8.07 10.02
C GLY A 124 17.31 -6.74 9.84
N ARG A 125 17.43 -6.22 8.62
CA ARG A 125 18.07 -4.92 8.32
C ARG A 125 17.38 -4.20 7.17
N CYS A 126 17.59 -2.88 7.05
CA CYS A 126 17.16 -2.14 5.87
C CYS A 126 17.90 -2.61 4.61
N LEU A 127 17.19 -2.57 3.49
CA LEU A 127 17.77 -2.76 2.17
C LEU A 127 18.40 -1.47 1.69
N GLU A 128 19.54 -1.62 1.04
CA GLU A 128 20.24 -0.56 0.35
C GLU A 128 19.54 -0.17 -0.95
N THR A 129 19.88 0.99 -1.49
CA THR A 129 19.24 1.52 -2.71
C THR A 129 19.57 0.70 -3.96
N TRP A 130 20.72 0.03 -3.99
CA TRP A 130 21.14 -0.85 -5.08
C TRP A 130 20.65 -2.29 -4.93
N GLU A 131 20.10 -2.67 -3.78
CA GLU A 131 19.57 -4.00 -3.54
C GLU A 131 18.18 -4.12 -4.18
N VAL A 132 18.05 -5.00 -5.18
CA VAL A 132 16.83 -5.19 -5.97
C VAL A 132 16.12 -6.45 -5.52
N VAL A 133 14.81 -6.39 -5.28
CA VAL A 133 14.01 -7.56 -4.92
C VAL A 133 13.20 -7.99 -6.14
N HIS A 134 13.36 -9.23 -6.56
CA HIS A 134 12.72 -9.85 -7.70
C HIS A 134 11.61 -10.82 -7.26
N HIS A 135 10.55 -10.94 -8.05
CA HIS A 135 9.45 -11.88 -7.82
C HIS A 135 9.64 -13.11 -8.71
N LEU A 136 9.80 -14.29 -8.12
CA LEU A 136 10.10 -15.54 -8.85
C LEU A 136 8.97 -15.94 -9.81
N ASN A 137 7.72 -15.81 -9.37
CA ASN A 137 6.54 -16.12 -10.19
C ASN A 137 6.12 -14.99 -11.16
N GLY A 138 6.81 -13.85 -11.13
CA GLY A 138 6.46 -12.66 -11.91
C GLY A 138 5.22 -11.88 -11.43
N ASP A 139 4.51 -12.37 -10.41
CA ASP A 139 3.38 -11.68 -9.78
C ASP A 139 3.87 -10.72 -8.69
N LYS A 140 3.82 -9.42 -9.00
CA LYS A 140 4.26 -8.32 -8.13
C LYS A 140 3.38 -8.10 -6.90
N ALA A 141 2.21 -8.73 -6.84
CA ALA A 141 1.31 -8.69 -5.70
C ALA A 141 1.57 -9.84 -4.70
N ASP A 142 2.26 -10.90 -5.12
CA ASP A 142 2.62 -12.03 -4.25
C ASP A 142 3.94 -11.76 -3.52
N ASN A 143 3.84 -11.11 -2.36
CA ASN A 143 4.99 -10.69 -1.55
C ASN A 143 5.35 -11.70 -0.45
N ARG A 144 5.00 -12.98 -0.60
CA ARG A 144 5.46 -14.03 0.33
C ARG A 144 6.97 -14.23 0.18
N ILE A 145 7.68 -14.44 1.29
CA ILE A 145 9.15 -14.44 1.28
C ILE A 145 9.72 -15.52 0.36
N GLU A 146 9.06 -16.68 0.26
CA GLU A 146 9.43 -17.77 -0.65
C GLU A 146 9.32 -17.41 -2.14
N ASN A 147 8.59 -16.34 -2.48
CA ASN A 147 8.45 -15.83 -3.85
C ASN A 147 9.38 -14.64 -4.15
N LEU A 148 10.18 -14.21 -3.17
CA LEU A 148 11.06 -13.05 -3.30
C LEU A 148 12.53 -13.48 -3.34
N GLU A 149 13.28 -12.89 -4.26
CA GLU A 149 14.72 -13.09 -4.39
C GLU A 149 15.44 -11.74 -4.30
N LEU A 150 16.46 -11.63 -3.44
CA LEU A 150 17.29 -10.44 -3.34
C LEU A 150 18.46 -10.53 -4.32
N LEU A 151 18.54 -9.56 -5.22
CA LEU A 151 19.58 -9.44 -6.23
C LEU A 151 20.51 -8.26 -5.90
N PRO A 152 21.84 -8.45 -5.95
CA PRO A 152 22.77 -7.33 -5.99
C PRO A 152 22.54 -6.55 -7.29
N GLY A 153 22.52 -5.21 -7.20
CA GLY A 153 22.03 -4.29 -8.23
C GLY A 153 22.55 -4.49 -9.66
N GLU A 154 21.85 -3.82 -10.58
CA GLU A 154 21.80 -3.89 -12.06
C GLU A 154 23.11 -4.03 -12.88
N SER A 155 24.28 -4.21 -12.29
CA SER A 155 25.56 -4.22 -13.00
C SER A 155 25.82 -5.47 -13.86
N SER A 156 24.98 -6.51 -13.85
CA SER A 156 25.00 -7.53 -14.93
C SER A 156 23.90 -8.59 -14.80
N ARG A 157 22.98 -8.65 -15.77
CA ARG A 157 22.19 -9.88 -16.08
C ARG A 157 23.10 -11.11 -16.23
N THR A 158 24.36 -10.90 -16.61
CA THR A 158 25.43 -11.90 -16.70
C THR A 158 25.85 -12.45 -15.33
N THR A 159 25.91 -11.60 -14.30
CA THR A 159 26.30 -11.98 -12.92
C THR A 159 25.19 -12.76 -12.24
N HIS A 160 23.92 -12.45 -12.55
CA HIS A 160 22.78 -13.24 -12.07
C HIS A 160 22.84 -14.69 -12.57
N MET A 161 23.10 -14.88 -13.87
CA MET A 161 23.27 -16.23 -14.43
C MET A 161 24.44 -16.95 -13.76
N ALA A 162 25.58 -16.27 -13.59
CA ALA A 162 26.75 -16.85 -12.94
C ALA A 162 26.49 -17.24 -11.48
N PHE A 163 25.80 -16.39 -10.70
CA PHE A 163 25.49 -16.68 -9.31
C PHE A 163 24.50 -17.84 -9.15
N SER A 164 23.42 -17.87 -9.95
CA SER A 164 22.46 -18.99 -9.93
C SER A 164 23.14 -20.31 -10.32
N LEU A 165 24.05 -20.30 -11.31
CA LEU A 165 24.84 -21.48 -11.69
C LEU A 165 25.80 -21.90 -10.57
N LEU A 166 26.49 -20.95 -9.93
CA LEU A 166 27.39 -21.21 -8.79
C LEU A 166 26.64 -21.73 -7.56
N GLN A 167 25.41 -21.28 -7.32
CA GLN A 167 24.55 -21.81 -6.27
C GLN A 167 24.14 -23.26 -6.56
N LEU A 168 23.71 -23.55 -7.80
CA LEU A 168 23.38 -24.91 -8.22
C LEU A 168 24.61 -25.83 -8.08
N GLU A 169 25.78 -25.39 -8.53
CA GLU A 169 27.02 -26.13 -8.36
C GLU A 169 27.38 -26.36 -6.89
N ASN A 170 27.26 -25.34 -6.04
CA ASN A 170 27.46 -25.47 -4.60
C ASN A 170 26.50 -26.49 -3.97
N THR A 171 25.22 -26.50 -4.37
CA THR A 171 24.26 -27.49 -3.84
C THR A 171 24.65 -28.91 -4.25
N ASN A 172 25.13 -29.11 -5.48
CA ASN A 172 25.61 -30.40 -5.95
C ASN A 172 26.89 -30.83 -5.25
N LEU A 173 27.85 -29.90 -5.05
CA LEU A 173 29.08 -30.16 -4.31
C LEU A 173 28.79 -30.54 -2.86
N LYS A 174 27.88 -29.83 -2.17
CA LYS A 174 27.47 -30.18 -0.80
C LYS A 174 26.88 -31.59 -0.71
N LYS A 175 26.04 -31.99 -1.66
CA LYS A 175 25.51 -33.36 -1.72
C LYS A 175 26.63 -34.40 -1.90
N ARG A 176 27.61 -34.11 -2.77
CA ARG A 176 28.76 -35.00 -2.98
C ARG A 176 29.63 -35.12 -1.73
N VAL A 177 29.93 -33.99 -1.08
CA VAL A 177 30.70 -33.96 0.18
C VAL A 177 30.01 -34.80 1.25
N SER A 178 28.72 -34.58 1.49
CA SER A 178 27.95 -35.37 2.45
C SER A 178 27.95 -36.87 2.13
N GLY A 179 27.86 -37.24 0.85
CA GLY A 179 27.95 -38.64 0.43
C GLY A 179 29.34 -39.26 0.64
N LEU A 180 30.42 -38.48 0.47
CA LEU A 180 31.79 -38.94 0.72
C LEU A 180 32.05 -39.08 2.23
N GLU A 181 31.59 -38.12 3.04
CA GLU A 181 31.67 -38.18 4.49
C GLU A 181 31.01 -39.44 5.03
N ALA A 182 29.79 -39.76 4.57
CA ALA A 182 29.10 -40.99 4.95
C ALA A 182 29.89 -42.26 4.60
N ARG A 183 30.56 -42.28 3.45
CA ARG A 183 31.42 -43.42 3.04
C ARG A 183 32.66 -43.56 3.90
N ILE A 184 33.30 -42.43 4.27
CA ILE A 184 34.47 -42.43 5.15
C ILE A 184 34.06 -42.99 6.52
N THR A 185 32.95 -42.51 7.09
CA THR A 185 32.45 -43.01 8.37
C THR A 185 32.17 -44.52 8.34
N LEU A 186 31.64 -45.05 7.24
CA LEU A 186 31.43 -46.49 7.07
C LEU A 186 32.74 -47.28 7.04
N LEU A 187 33.73 -46.81 6.26
CA LEU A 187 35.04 -47.46 6.17
C LEU A 187 35.82 -47.41 7.48
N GLU A 188 35.75 -46.29 8.21
CA GLU A 188 36.33 -46.16 9.55
C GLU A 188 35.69 -47.15 10.52
N ALA A 189 34.36 -47.30 10.47
CA ALA A 189 33.66 -48.28 11.30
C ALA A 189 34.04 -49.73 10.93
N GLU A 190 34.18 -50.06 9.65
CA GLU A 190 34.65 -51.36 9.18
C GLU A 190 36.08 -51.67 9.66
N GLY A 191 37.00 -50.71 9.54
CA GLY A 191 38.38 -50.86 10.01
C GLY A 191 38.49 -51.07 11.51
N VAL A 192 37.67 -50.37 12.31
CA VAL A 192 37.59 -50.59 13.77
C VAL A 192 37.10 -52.00 14.09
N LEU A 193 36.12 -52.51 13.35
CA LEU A 193 35.62 -53.88 13.52
C LEU A 193 36.68 -54.93 13.15
N GLU A 194 37.45 -54.73 12.09
CA GLU A 194 38.53 -55.64 11.70
C GLU A 194 39.66 -55.69 12.74
N LEU A 195 40.05 -54.54 13.32
CA LEU A 195 41.02 -54.47 14.41
C LEU A 195 40.52 -55.21 15.68
N SER A 196 39.23 -55.09 15.97
CA SER A 196 38.62 -55.80 17.11
C SER A 196 38.51 -57.32 16.92
N ARG A 197 38.52 -57.81 15.67
CA ARG A 197 38.49 -59.25 15.33
C ARG A 197 39.88 -59.89 15.26
N SER A 198 40.93 -59.08 15.17
CA SER A 198 42.33 -59.50 15.06
C SER A 198 43.12 -59.37 16.37
N SER A 199 42.45 -58.89 17.43
CA SER A 199 42.94 -58.86 18.82
C SER A 199 42.33 -60.02 19.62
#